data_AF-A0A3M7Q9W0-F1
#
_entry.id   AF-A0A3M7Q9W0-F1
#
_cell.length_a   1.000
_cell.length_b   1.000
_cell.length_c   1.000
_cell.angle_alpha   90.00
_cell.angle_beta   90.00
_cell.angle_gamma   90.00
#
_symmetry.space_group_name_H-M   'P 1'
#
loop_
_entity.id
_entity.type
_entity.pdbx_description
1 polymer ?
#
loop_
_entity_poly.entity_id
_entity_poly.type
_entity_poly.pdbx_seq_one_letter_code
_entity_poly.pdbx_strand_id
1 'polypeptide(L)'
;MKTHAFVRSNASRALENGRKRIEALNIRRHRKTNSLTFDNHDDSSSDEEIISKKNKNDLKLCPDFTNYLYFLFAPTLVYRDEYPRNSRIRWNNVWSNFAQVFGAILYTHYIFSRFCIPVFKHFNTDSVTLKVFIQSILNCTLPGTLLLLVGFFAFLHCWLNAWAEMLRFSDRLFYKDWWNSSNFSNYYRTWNVVVHDWLYTYVYKDLFYVSKKSRLLYL
;
A
#
# COMPACT_ATOMS: atom_id res chain seq x y z
N MET A 1 7.37 3.51 -6.31
CA MET A 1 5.95 3.21 -6.00
C MET A 1 5.41 4.03 -4.83
N LYS A 2 6.00 3.95 -3.63
CA LYS A 2 5.51 4.67 -2.43
C LYS A 2 5.64 6.20 -2.50
N THR A 3 6.72 6.71 -3.09
CA THR A 3 6.92 8.16 -3.37
C THR A 3 5.80 8.73 -4.25
N HIS A 4 5.45 8.04 -5.34
CA HIS A 4 4.35 8.42 -6.23
C HIS A 4 3.00 8.42 -5.50
N ALA A 5 2.75 7.40 -4.68
CA ALA A 5 1.54 7.29 -3.87
C ALA A 5 1.38 8.50 -2.91
N PHE A 6 2.47 8.86 -2.23
CA PHE A 6 2.54 10.01 -1.34
C PHE A 6 2.34 11.33 -2.10
N VAL A 7 3.12 11.57 -3.16
CA VAL A 7 3.04 12.79 -3.96
C VAL A 7 1.63 12.99 -4.51
N ARG A 8 0.99 11.95 -5.05
CA ARG A 8 -0.37 12.07 -5.59
C ARG A 8 -1.42 12.40 -4.53
N SER A 9 -1.38 11.74 -3.37
CA SER A 9 -2.33 12.00 -2.29
C SER A 9 -2.21 13.42 -1.71
N ASN A 10 -1.00 13.98 -1.76
CA ASN A 10 -0.72 15.30 -1.21
C ASN A 10 -0.76 16.42 -2.26
N ALA A 11 -0.51 16.13 -3.54
CA ALA A 11 -0.52 17.11 -4.62
C ALA A 11 -1.93 17.67 -4.88
N SER A 12 -2.96 16.82 -4.88
CA SER A 12 -4.35 17.28 -5.02
C SER A 12 -4.76 18.22 -3.88
N ARG A 13 -4.37 17.88 -2.64
CA ARG A 13 -4.62 18.72 -1.47
C ARG A 13 -3.82 20.02 -1.52
N ALA A 14 -2.56 19.99 -1.95
CA ALA A 14 -1.74 21.18 -2.12
C ALA A 14 -2.34 22.17 -3.14
N LEU A 15 -2.89 21.66 -4.25
CA LEU A 15 -3.57 22.47 -5.27
C LEU A 15 -4.88 23.06 -4.77
N GLU A 16 -5.73 22.26 -4.12
CA GLU A 16 -7.00 22.73 -3.55
C GLU A 16 -6.76 23.78 -2.45
N ASN A 17 -5.72 23.59 -1.65
CA ASN A 17 -5.32 24.51 -0.58
C ASN A 17 -4.71 25.80 -1.14
N GLY A 18 -3.94 25.73 -2.22
CA GLY A 18 -3.49 26.92 -2.95
C GLY A 18 -4.66 27.80 -3.38
N ARG A 19 -5.74 27.17 -3.88
CA ARG A 19 -6.98 27.85 -4.27
C ARG A 19 -7.69 28.49 -3.07
N LYS A 20 -7.90 27.74 -1.98
CA LYS A 20 -8.53 28.25 -0.75
C LYS A 20 -7.73 29.39 -0.10
N ARG A 21 -6.40 29.35 -0.17
CA ARG A 21 -5.52 30.39 0.37
C ARG A 21 -5.61 31.69 -0.44
N ILE A 22 -5.69 31.59 -1.76
CA ILE A 22 -5.94 32.76 -2.63
C ILE A 22 -7.33 33.35 -2.35
N GLU A 23 -8.34 32.49 -2.17
CA GLU A 23 -9.71 32.91 -1.87
C GLU A 23 -9.81 33.61 -0.50
N ALA A 24 -9.18 33.06 0.55
CA ALA A 24 -9.10 33.68 1.87
C ALA A 24 -8.32 35.02 1.86
N LEU A 25 -7.26 35.12 1.04
CA LEU A 25 -6.54 36.39 0.83
C LEU A 25 -7.42 37.42 0.13
N ASN A 26 -8.22 37.01 -0.85
CA ASN A 26 -9.18 37.89 -1.54
C ASN A 26 -10.30 38.37 -0.61
N ILE A 27 -10.84 37.48 0.22
CA ILE A 27 -11.85 37.81 1.25
C ILE A 27 -11.26 38.79 2.28
N ARG A 28 -10.03 38.56 2.77
CA ARG A 28 -9.35 39.51 3.66
C ARG A 28 -9.10 40.86 2.99
N ARG A 29 -8.76 40.88 1.70
CA ARG A 29 -8.58 42.11 0.93
C ARG A 29 -9.91 42.87 0.81
N HIS A 30 -11.01 42.18 0.52
CA HIS A 30 -12.36 42.76 0.50
C HIS A 30 -12.87 43.21 1.89
N ARG A 31 -12.53 42.47 2.95
CA ARG A 31 -12.87 42.86 4.32
C ARG A 31 -12.10 44.11 4.74
N LYS A 32 -10.83 44.24 4.34
CA LYS A 32 -10.01 45.43 4.61
C LYS A 32 -10.45 46.67 3.81
N THR A 33 -11.01 46.50 2.62
CA THR A 33 -11.66 47.60 1.88
C THR A 33 -12.99 48.02 2.50
N ASN A 34 -13.75 47.08 3.09
CA ASN A 34 -15.03 47.38 3.74
C ASN A 34 -14.90 47.79 5.22
N SER A 35 -13.81 47.43 5.91
CA SER A 35 -13.53 47.83 7.31
C SER A 35 -13.02 49.27 7.42
N LEU A 36 -12.67 49.92 6.31
CA LEU A 36 -12.47 51.37 6.29
C LEU A 36 -13.80 52.15 6.44
N THR A 37 -14.94 51.47 6.56
CA THR A 37 -16.27 52.11 6.62
C THR A 37 -17.13 51.79 7.83
N PHE A 38 -16.77 50.92 8.80
CA PHE A 38 -17.58 50.76 10.02
C PHE A 38 -16.85 49.97 11.12
N ASP A 39 -16.65 50.59 12.29
CA ASP A 39 -16.24 49.91 13.53
C ASP A 39 -17.49 49.48 14.31
N ASN A 40 -17.52 48.23 14.81
CA ASN A 40 -17.75 47.90 16.22
C ASN A 40 -18.09 46.42 16.51
N HIS A 41 -17.65 46.04 17.71
CA HIS A 41 -18.16 45.09 18.70
C HIS A 41 -17.64 43.64 18.80
N ASP A 42 -17.04 43.44 19.97
CA ASP A 42 -16.47 42.24 20.59
C ASP A 42 -17.51 41.16 20.92
N ASP A 43 -17.47 40.04 20.21
CA ASP A 43 -17.98 38.73 20.71
C ASP A 43 -17.34 37.52 19.98
N SER A 44 -16.27 37.75 19.20
CA SER A 44 -15.73 36.75 18.26
C SER A 44 -14.63 35.83 18.82
N SER A 45 -14.15 36.03 20.05
CA SER A 45 -12.87 35.42 20.47
C SER A 45 -12.96 33.90 20.73
N SER A 46 -14.07 33.39 21.26
CA SER A 46 -14.24 31.96 21.59
C SER A 46 -14.55 31.12 20.35
N ASP A 47 -15.37 31.63 19.44
CA ASP A 47 -15.70 30.94 18.19
C ASP A 47 -14.54 31.01 17.18
N GLU A 48 -13.77 32.10 17.16
CA GLU A 48 -12.54 32.17 16.37
C GLU A 48 -11.47 31.18 16.86
N GLU A 49 -11.35 30.92 18.16
CA GLU A 49 -10.42 29.90 18.67
C GLU A 49 -10.83 28.46 18.30
N ILE A 50 -12.13 28.15 18.34
CA ILE A 50 -12.66 26.83 17.97
C ILE A 50 -12.55 26.63 16.45
N ILE A 51 -12.88 27.64 15.66
CA ILE A 51 -12.71 27.65 14.19
C ILE A 51 -11.22 27.61 13.83
N SER A 52 -10.34 28.28 14.59
CA SER A 52 -8.87 28.23 14.44
C SER A 52 -8.30 26.85 14.75
N LYS A 53 -8.76 26.19 15.81
CA LYS A 53 -8.35 24.81 16.14
C LYS A 53 -8.86 23.80 15.11
N LYS A 54 -10.11 23.94 14.64
CA LYS A 54 -10.68 23.10 13.58
C LYS A 54 -9.97 23.30 12.24
N ASN A 55 -9.73 24.56 11.86
CA ASN A 55 -8.95 24.91 10.67
C ASN A 55 -7.49 24.47 10.79
N LYS A 56 -6.84 24.50 11.96
CA LYS A 56 -5.45 24.02 12.13
C LYS A 56 -5.30 22.52 11.87
N ASN A 57 -6.33 21.73 12.18
CA ASN A 57 -6.36 20.30 11.89
C ASN A 57 -6.67 20.02 10.41
N ASP A 58 -7.56 20.81 9.77
CA ASP A 58 -7.84 20.73 8.32
C ASP A 58 -6.73 21.35 7.44
N LEU A 59 -5.94 22.28 7.99
CA LEU A 59 -4.82 22.98 7.35
C LEU A 59 -3.45 22.36 7.66
N LYS A 60 -3.37 21.12 8.19
CA LYS A 60 -2.08 20.41 8.24
C LYS A 60 -1.63 20.11 6.81
N LEU A 61 -0.88 21.07 6.30
CA LEU A 61 -0.59 21.40 4.91
C LEU A 61 0.37 20.41 4.24
N CYS A 62 1.20 19.78 5.05
CA CYS A 62 2.22 18.84 4.65
C CYS A 62 2.17 17.69 5.66
N PRO A 63 2.06 16.44 5.21
CA PRO A 63 2.22 15.33 6.13
C PRO A 63 3.60 15.40 6.77
N ASP A 64 3.62 15.17 8.08
CA ASP A 64 4.87 15.18 8.84
C ASP A 64 5.84 14.14 8.26
N PHE A 65 7.13 14.46 8.21
CA PHE A 65 8.14 13.54 7.67
C PHE A 65 8.13 12.21 8.43
N THR A 66 7.80 12.25 9.72
CA THR A 66 7.57 11.09 10.58
C THR A 66 6.49 10.15 10.04
N ASN A 67 5.38 10.69 9.52
CA ASN A 67 4.28 9.89 8.96
C ASN A 67 4.69 9.25 7.62
N TYR A 68 5.48 9.96 6.82
CA TYR A 68 6.04 9.41 5.58
C TYR A 68 7.04 8.29 5.88
N LEU A 69 7.93 8.47 6.85
CA LEU A 69 8.89 7.45 7.28
C LEU A 69 8.15 6.21 7.81
N TYR A 70 7.10 6.40 8.61
CA TYR A 70 6.23 5.31 9.07
C TYR A 70 5.59 4.55 7.89
N PHE A 71 5.04 5.27 6.91
CA PHE A 71 4.47 4.67 5.70
C PHE A 71 5.49 3.90 4.87
N LEU A 72 6.75 4.34 4.84
CA LEU A 72 7.81 3.66 4.10
C LEU A 72 8.02 2.23 4.62
N PHE A 73 8.00 2.05 5.94
CA PHE A 73 8.15 0.73 6.57
C PHE A 73 6.83 -0.03 6.73
N ALA A 74 5.69 0.67 6.74
CA ALA A 74 4.39 0.04 6.86
C ALA A 74 4.17 -1.01 5.75
N PRO A 75 3.57 -2.18 6.09
CA PRO A 75 3.28 -3.25 5.12
C PRO A 75 2.07 -2.91 4.23
N THR A 76 1.96 -1.66 3.79
CA THR A 76 0.95 -1.16 2.86
C THR A 76 1.60 -0.30 1.78
N LEU A 77 0.93 -0.24 0.64
CA LEU A 77 1.36 0.56 -0.50
C LEU A 77 0.48 1.80 -0.74
N VAL A 78 -0.62 1.92 0.00
CA VAL A 78 -1.57 3.05 -0.09
C VAL A 78 -1.33 3.98 1.09
N TYR A 79 -1.00 5.24 0.79
CA TYR A 79 -0.77 6.27 1.81
C TYR A 79 -2.08 6.76 2.43
N ARG A 80 -2.11 6.87 3.76
CA ARG A 80 -3.17 7.51 4.56
C ARG A 80 -2.51 8.30 5.70
N ASP A 81 -3.11 9.42 6.11
CA ASP A 81 -2.55 10.25 7.19
C ASP A 81 -2.65 9.59 8.56
N GLU A 82 -3.74 8.86 8.78
CA GLU A 82 -3.99 8.12 10.01
C GLU A 82 -4.24 6.65 9.67
N TYR A 83 -3.45 5.79 10.30
CA TYR A 83 -3.60 4.35 10.22
C TYR A 83 -4.08 3.80 11.56
N PRO A 84 -4.97 2.79 11.57
CA PRO A 84 -5.37 2.14 12.81
C PRO A 84 -4.16 1.46 13.46
N ARG A 85 -3.88 1.82 14.73
CA ARG A 85 -2.71 1.36 15.49
C ARG A 85 -3.12 0.50 16.68
N ASN A 86 -2.35 -0.56 16.93
CA ASN A 86 -2.51 -1.40 18.11
C ASN A 86 -1.95 -0.70 19.37
N SER A 87 -2.56 -0.96 20.54
CA SER A 87 -2.16 -0.34 21.81
C SER A 87 -0.82 -0.85 22.35
N ARG A 88 -0.49 -2.12 22.11
CA ARG A 88 0.72 -2.79 22.63
C ARG A 88 1.38 -3.65 21.55
N ILE A 89 2.71 -3.76 21.61
CA ILE A 89 3.50 -4.65 20.75
C ILE A 89 3.57 -6.02 21.42
N ARG A 90 3.15 -7.08 20.73
CA ARG A 90 3.27 -8.46 21.20
C ARG A 90 4.55 -9.08 20.67
N TRP A 91 5.65 -8.89 21.40
CA TRP A 91 6.98 -9.36 21.00
C TRP A 91 7.06 -10.87 20.77
N ASN A 92 6.28 -11.67 21.52
CA ASN A 92 6.24 -13.12 21.31
C ASN A 92 5.75 -13.49 19.90
N ASN A 93 4.70 -12.81 19.40
CA ASN A 93 4.20 -13.00 18.03
C ASN A 93 5.24 -12.55 16.98
N VAL A 94 5.96 -11.46 17.24
CA VAL A 94 7.02 -10.96 16.34
C VAL A 94 8.11 -12.02 16.19
N TRP A 95 8.66 -12.51 17.31
CA TRP A 95 9.72 -13.53 17.29
C TRP A 95 9.24 -14.84 16.67
N SER A 96 8.02 -15.28 16.98
CA SER A 96 7.43 -16.48 16.36
C SER A 96 7.30 -16.34 14.85
N ASN A 97 6.81 -15.19 14.35
CA ASN A 97 6.70 -14.95 12.91
C ASN A 97 8.08 -14.89 12.23
N PHE A 98 9.09 -14.27 12.85
CA PHE A 98 10.46 -14.26 12.31
C PHE A 98 11.09 -15.65 12.28
N ALA A 99 10.87 -16.46 13.33
CA ALA A 99 11.32 -17.84 13.37
C ALA A 99 10.65 -18.67 12.25
N GLN A 100 9.36 -18.45 11.99
CA GLN A 100 8.65 -19.08 10.87
C GLN A 100 9.20 -18.66 9.51
N VAL A 101 9.55 -17.38 9.31
CA VAL A 101 10.22 -16.92 8.07
C VAL A 101 11.56 -17.62 7.90
N PHE A 102 12.38 -17.68 8.95
CA PHE A 102 13.68 -18.34 8.90
C PHE A 102 13.53 -19.84 8.57
N GLY A 103 12.60 -20.53 9.23
CA GLY A 103 12.27 -21.92 8.93
C GLY A 103 11.78 -22.12 7.50
N ALA A 104 10.94 -21.21 6.98
CA ALA A 104 10.47 -21.26 5.60
C ALA A 104 11.60 -21.06 4.58
N ILE A 105 12.57 -20.17 4.85
CA ILE A 105 13.75 -19.97 3.99
C ILE A 105 14.58 -21.26 3.93
N LEU A 106 14.87 -21.87 5.08
CA LEU A 106 15.59 -23.14 5.15
C LEU A 106 14.82 -24.26 4.44
N TYR A 107 13.51 -24.30 4.61
CA TYR A 107 12.64 -25.29 3.96
C TYR A 107 12.62 -25.12 2.44
N THR A 108 12.49 -23.89 1.94
CA THR A 108 12.61 -23.56 0.51
C THR A 108 13.97 -23.97 -0.04
N HIS A 109 15.06 -23.69 0.67
CA HIS A 109 16.40 -24.10 0.28
C HIS A 109 16.51 -25.64 0.19
N TYR A 110 15.96 -26.35 1.17
CA TYR A 110 15.94 -27.81 1.18
C TYR A 110 15.15 -28.38 -0.01
N ILE A 111 13.94 -27.87 -0.28
CA ILE A 111 13.12 -28.31 -1.42
C ILE A 111 13.84 -28.07 -2.73
N PHE A 112 14.41 -26.86 -2.90
CA PHE A 112 15.11 -26.50 -4.12
C PHE A 112 16.32 -27.43 -4.35
N SER A 113 17.12 -27.66 -3.30
CA SER A 113 18.31 -28.50 -3.38
C SER A 113 17.97 -29.97 -3.63
N ARG A 114 16.89 -30.47 -3.03
CA ARG A 114 16.52 -31.89 -3.11
C ARG A 114 15.71 -32.23 -4.35
N PHE A 115 14.85 -31.34 -4.82
CA PHE A 115 13.89 -31.64 -5.90
C PHE A 115 14.18 -30.89 -7.20
N CYS A 116 14.65 -29.63 -7.16
CA CYS A 116 14.90 -28.87 -8.38
C CYS A 116 16.27 -29.19 -8.98
N ILE A 117 17.34 -29.19 -8.18
CA ILE A 117 18.71 -29.46 -8.67
C ILE A 117 18.84 -30.79 -9.44
N PRO A 118 18.35 -31.95 -8.96
CA PRO A 118 18.53 -33.21 -9.69
C PRO A 118 17.80 -33.24 -11.04
N VAL A 119 16.68 -32.52 -11.18
CA VAL A 119 15.95 -32.42 -12.44
C VAL A 119 16.77 -31.65 -13.47
N PHE A 120 17.45 -30.58 -13.07
CA PHE A 120 18.23 -29.74 -13.99
C PHE A 120 19.68 -30.19 -14.20
N LYS A 121 20.21 -31.11 -13.38
CA LYS A 121 21.61 -31.54 -13.46
C LYS A 121 21.98 -32.20 -14.81
N HIS A 122 21.04 -32.91 -15.43
CA HIS A 122 21.26 -33.65 -16.67
C HIS A 122 20.85 -32.87 -17.94
N PHE A 123 20.27 -31.67 -17.78
CA PHE A 123 19.75 -30.89 -18.91
C PHE A 123 20.80 -30.35 -19.87
N ASN A 124 22.07 -30.27 -19.45
CA ASN A 124 23.12 -29.60 -20.21
C ASN A 124 23.96 -30.57 -21.06
N THR A 125 23.75 -31.87 -20.93
CA THR A 125 24.58 -32.91 -21.59
C THR A 125 23.87 -33.55 -22.77
N ASP A 126 22.53 -33.66 -22.73
CA ASP A 126 21.73 -34.27 -23.80
C ASP A 126 21.04 -33.22 -24.68
N SER A 127 20.82 -33.53 -25.95
CA SER A 127 20.01 -32.69 -26.84
C SER A 127 18.59 -32.59 -26.28
N VAL A 128 18.15 -31.37 -25.97
CA VAL A 128 16.88 -31.11 -25.28
C VAL A 128 15.71 -31.47 -26.21
N THR A 129 15.28 -32.73 -26.16
CA THR A 129 14.12 -33.22 -26.89
C THR A 129 12.85 -32.75 -26.16
N LEU A 130 11.81 -32.37 -26.91
CA LEU A 130 10.53 -31.90 -26.34
C LEU A 130 9.95 -32.86 -25.28
N LYS A 131 10.14 -34.17 -25.46
CA LYS A 131 9.73 -35.20 -24.50
C LYS A 131 10.40 -35.02 -23.13
N VAL A 132 11.72 -34.80 -23.10
CA VAL A 132 12.50 -34.60 -21.87
C VAL A 132 12.12 -33.27 -21.21
N PHE A 133 11.85 -32.24 -22.02
CA PHE A 133 11.39 -30.95 -21.53
C PHE A 133 10.03 -31.05 -20.81
N ILE A 134 9.04 -31.68 -21.43
CA ILE A 134 7.71 -31.88 -20.83
C ILE A 134 7.80 -32.73 -19.55
N GLN A 135 8.56 -33.83 -19.58
CA GLN A 135 8.78 -34.69 -18.41
C GLN A 135 9.38 -33.90 -17.23
N SER A 136 10.27 -32.96 -17.51
CA SER A 136 10.91 -32.16 -16.49
C SER A 136 10.00 -31.07 -15.92
N ILE A 137 9.14 -30.47 -16.74
CA ILE A 137 8.08 -29.56 -16.26
C ILE A 137 7.18 -30.32 -15.30
N LEU A 138 6.68 -31.49 -15.69
CA LEU A 138 5.79 -32.30 -14.86
C LEU A 138 6.44 -32.69 -13.53
N ASN A 139 7.71 -33.10 -13.55
CA ASN A 139 8.48 -33.40 -12.33
C ASN A 139 8.69 -32.17 -11.43
N CYS A 140 8.81 -30.98 -12.02
CA CYS A 140 8.97 -29.73 -11.28
C CYS A 140 7.64 -29.09 -10.82
N THR A 141 6.49 -29.49 -11.37
CA THR A 141 5.18 -28.91 -11.02
C THR A 141 4.86 -29.07 -9.53
N LEU A 142 5.08 -30.25 -8.97
CA LEU A 142 4.83 -30.51 -7.54
C LEU A 142 5.74 -29.69 -6.61
N PRO A 143 7.09 -29.77 -6.71
CA PRO A 143 7.96 -28.95 -5.87
C PRO A 143 7.77 -27.45 -6.14
N GLY A 144 7.48 -27.04 -7.38
CA GLY A 144 7.19 -25.65 -7.73
C GLY A 144 5.93 -25.12 -7.07
N THR A 145 4.84 -25.91 -7.03
CA THR A 145 3.60 -25.53 -6.35
C THR A 145 3.82 -25.42 -4.84
N LEU A 146 4.59 -26.35 -4.26
CA LEU A 146 4.91 -26.33 -2.84
C LEU A 146 5.80 -25.13 -2.48
N LEU A 147 6.78 -24.78 -3.33
CA LEU A 147 7.57 -23.56 -3.21
C LEU A 147 6.72 -22.29 -3.29
N LEU A 148 5.75 -22.24 -4.19
CA LEU A 148 4.81 -21.12 -4.30
C LEU A 148 4.00 -20.94 -3.00
N LEU A 149 3.48 -22.03 -2.43
CA LEU A 149 2.72 -22.00 -1.18
C LEU A 149 3.57 -21.58 0.02
N VAL A 150 4.78 -22.13 0.15
CA VAL A 150 5.72 -21.77 1.22
C VAL A 150 6.16 -20.31 1.08
N GLY A 151 6.48 -19.86 -0.13
CA GLY A 151 6.84 -18.48 -0.42
C GLY A 151 5.70 -17.50 -0.10
N PHE A 152 4.47 -17.86 -0.47
CA PHE A 152 3.27 -17.11 -0.10
C PHE A 152 3.15 -16.97 1.42
N PHE A 153 3.24 -18.09 2.14
CA PHE A 153 3.13 -18.10 3.61
C PHE A 153 4.28 -17.33 4.28
N ALA A 154 5.52 -17.54 3.84
CA ALA A 154 6.68 -16.86 4.41
C ALA A 154 6.59 -15.34 4.22
N PHE A 155 6.21 -14.88 3.02
CA PHE A 155 6.18 -13.47 2.69
C PHE A 155 4.90 -12.77 3.14
N LEU A 156 3.72 -13.20 2.65
CA LEU A 156 2.48 -12.48 2.92
C LEU A 156 1.97 -12.71 4.34
N HIS A 157 2.14 -13.92 4.88
CA HIS A 157 1.69 -14.21 6.23
C HIS A 157 2.75 -13.81 7.25
N CYS A 158 3.90 -14.49 7.29
CA CYS A 158 4.83 -14.34 8.40
C CYS A 158 5.58 -12.99 8.35
N TRP A 159 6.15 -12.64 7.20
CA TRP A 159 6.95 -11.42 7.07
C TRP A 159 6.10 -10.15 7.23
N LEU A 160 4.99 -10.01 6.48
CA LEU A 160 4.14 -8.82 6.62
C LEU A 160 3.53 -8.71 8.03
N ASN A 161 3.12 -9.82 8.67
CA ASN A 161 2.63 -9.75 10.05
C ASN A 161 3.73 -9.41 11.07
N ALA A 162 4.97 -9.88 10.88
CA ALA A 162 6.09 -9.49 11.74
C ALA A 162 6.33 -7.98 11.69
N TRP A 163 6.38 -7.41 10.48
CA TRP A 163 6.49 -5.96 10.28
C TRP A 163 5.28 -5.19 10.79
N ALA A 164 4.07 -5.71 10.58
CA ALA A 164 2.84 -5.09 11.08
C ALA A 164 2.85 -4.99 12.60
N GLU A 165 3.23 -6.06 13.31
CA GLU A 165 3.31 -6.06 14.77
C GLU A 165 4.40 -5.12 15.30
N MET A 166 5.59 -5.12 14.69
CA MET A 166 6.68 -4.20 15.07
C MET A 166 6.27 -2.73 14.90
N LEU A 167 5.56 -2.41 13.83
CA LEU A 167 5.10 -1.06 13.53
C LEU A 167 3.76 -0.72 14.23
N ARG A 168 3.18 -1.63 15.01
CA ARG A 168 1.85 -1.50 15.62
C ARG A 168 0.74 -1.26 14.61
N PHE A 169 0.92 -1.71 13.38
CA PHE A 169 -0.08 -1.61 12.32
C PHE A 169 -1.22 -2.60 12.57
N SER A 170 -2.45 -2.11 12.66
CA SER A 170 -3.61 -2.95 13.01
C SER A 170 -4.30 -3.58 11.81
N ASP A 171 -4.15 -3.03 10.61
CA ASP A 171 -4.81 -3.54 9.41
C ASP A 171 -3.98 -4.70 8.82
N ARG A 172 -4.38 -5.94 9.11
CA ARG A 172 -3.60 -7.15 8.76
C ARG A 172 -4.20 -7.94 7.62
N LEU A 173 -5.11 -7.33 6.85
CA LEU A 173 -5.79 -7.98 5.75
C LEU A 173 -4.89 -7.98 4.48
N PHE A 174 -3.78 -8.71 4.53
CA PHE A 174 -2.83 -8.78 3.41
C PHE A 174 -3.30 -9.69 2.27
N TYR A 175 -4.10 -10.70 2.60
CA TYR A 175 -4.68 -11.66 1.66
C TYR A 175 -6.05 -12.11 2.19
N LYS A 176 -6.86 -12.71 1.30
CA LYS A 176 -8.16 -13.33 1.63
C LYS A 176 -8.15 -14.80 1.20
N ASP A 177 -9.29 -15.48 1.30
CA ASP A 177 -9.48 -16.89 0.94
C ASP A 177 -9.37 -17.12 -0.58
N TRP A 178 -8.16 -16.94 -1.13
CA TRP A 178 -7.87 -17.04 -2.56
C TRP A 178 -7.97 -18.48 -3.06
N TRP A 179 -7.76 -19.47 -2.19
CA TRP A 179 -7.87 -20.89 -2.54
C TRP A 179 -9.32 -21.30 -2.86
N ASN A 180 -10.32 -20.55 -2.37
CA ASN A 180 -11.74 -20.80 -2.63
C ASN A 180 -12.32 -19.92 -3.76
N SER A 181 -11.47 -19.19 -4.49
CA SER A 181 -11.97 -18.33 -5.56
C SER A 181 -12.32 -19.16 -6.81
N SER A 182 -13.56 -19.04 -7.28
CA SER A 182 -14.05 -19.73 -8.50
C SER A 182 -13.61 -19.06 -9.80
N ASN A 183 -13.28 -17.77 -9.76
CA ASN A 183 -12.97 -16.95 -10.94
C ASN A 183 -11.54 -16.41 -10.84
N PHE A 184 -10.80 -16.40 -11.96
CA PHE A 184 -9.46 -15.81 -12.04
C PHE A 184 -9.43 -14.33 -11.61
N SER A 185 -10.47 -13.56 -11.93
CA SER A 185 -10.59 -12.17 -11.48
C SER A 185 -10.62 -12.05 -9.96
N ASN A 186 -11.33 -12.95 -9.27
CA ASN A 186 -11.38 -12.98 -7.82
C ASN A 186 -10.06 -13.46 -7.23
N TYR A 187 -9.42 -14.46 -7.83
CA TYR A 187 -8.09 -14.97 -7.41
C TYR A 187 -7.05 -13.84 -7.31
N TYR A 188 -6.89 -13.02 -8.36
CA TYR A 188 -5.91 -11.94 -8.36
C TYR A 188 -6.22 -10.83 -7.34
N ARG A 189 -7.50 -10.64 -6.99
CA ARG A 189 -7.93 -9.66 -5.98
C ARG A 189 -7.65 -10.12 -4.56
N THR A 190 -7.77 -11.42 -4.30
CA THR A 190 -7.68 -12.00 -2.96
C THR A 190 -6.30 -12.53 -2.62
N TRP A 191 -5.48 -12.88 -3.62
CA TRP A 191 -4.13 -13.41 -3.43
C TRP A 191 -3.21 -12.42 -2.69
N ASN A 192 -3.03 -11.21 -3.23
CA ASN A 192 -2.21 -10.17 -2.63
C ASN A 192 -2.97 -8.84 -2.65
N VAL A 193 -3.73 -8.61 -1.58
CA VAL A 193 -4.59 -7.43 -1.44
C VAL A 193 -3.76 -6.15 -1.43
N VAL A 194 -2.56 -6.17 -0.84
CA VAL A 194 -1.69 -4.99 -0.75
C VAL A 194 -1.29 -4.46 -2.13
N VAL A 195 -0.89 -5.36 -3.03
CA VAL A 195 -0.52 -5.00 -4.41
C VAL A 195 -1.77 -4.68 -5.23
N HIS A 196 -2.83 -5.46 -5.06
CA HIS A 196 -4.09 -5.22 -5.75
C HIS A 196 -4.64 -3.82 -5.45
N ASP A 197 -4.69 -3.41 -4.18
CA ASP A 197 -5.23 -2.11 -3.77
C ASP A 197 -4.39 -0.94 -4.28
N TRP A 198 -3.07 -1.13 -4.35
CA TRP A 198 -2.18 -0.16 -4.97
C TRP A 198 -2.44 -0.05 -6.47
N LEU A 199 -2.50 -1.18 -7.18
CA LEU A 199 -2.76 -1.20 -8.61
C LEU A 199 -4.13 -0.58 -8.94
N TYR A 200 -5.15 -0.91 -8.16
CA TYR A 200 -6.51 -0.39 -8.34
C TYR A 200 -6.58 1.12 -8.11
N THR A 201 -6.05 1.59 -6.98
CA THR A 201 -6.10 3.01 -6.59
C THR A 201 -5.22 3.87 -7.49
N TYR A 202 -4.00 3.39 -7.77
CA TYR A 202 -3.01 4.22 -8.44
C TYR A 202 -3.01 4.07 -9.96
N VAL A 203 -3.12 2.85 -10.48
CA VAL A 203 -3.03 2.60 -11.92
C VAL A 203 -4.41 2.60 -12.56
N TYR A 204 -5.31 1.73 -12.11
CA TYR A 204 -6.60 1.54 -12.77
C TYR A 204 -7.47 2.80 -12.74
N LYS A 205 -7.62 3.45 -11.57
CA LYS A 205 -8.37 4.70 -11.47
C LYS A 205 -7.80 5.84 -12.31
N ASP A 206 -6.47 5.93 -12.42
CA ASP A 206 -5.83 6.99 -13.23
C ASP A 206 -6.02 6.75 -14.72
N LEU A 207 -5.77 5.53 -15.18
CA LEU A 207 -6.01 5.17 -16.57
C LEU A 207 -7.47 5.40 -16.96
N PHE A 208 -8.40 5.07 -16.06
CA PHE A 208 -9.83 5.32 -16.29
C PHE A 208 -10.16 6.81 -16.35
N TYR A 209 -9.62 7.62 -15.44
CA TYR A 209 -9.83 9.06 -15.43
C TYR A 209 -9.25 9.74 -16.68
N VAL A 210 -8.02 9.38 -17.05
CA VAL A 210 -7.35 9.86 -18.26
C VAL A 210 -8.16 9.46 -19.50
N SER A 211 -8.57 8.19 -19.61
CA SER A 211 -9.37 7.70 -20.74
C SER A 211 -10.71 8.42 -20.89
N LYS A 212 -11.40 8.70 -19.77
CA LYS A 212 -12.63 9.51 -19.80
C LYS A 212 -12.38 10.95 -20.24
N LYS A 213 -11.31 11.59 -19.74
CA LYS A 213 -10.94 12.95 -20.14
C LYS A 213 -10.58 13.04 -21.62
N SER A 214 -9.84 12.06 -22.15
CA SER A 214 -9.57 11.98 -23.58
C SER A 214 -10.85 11.83 -24.39
N ARG A 215 -11.80 10.98 -23.96
CA ARG A 215 -13.08 10.81 -24.66
C ARG A 215 -13.96 12.08 -24.66
N LEU A 216 -13.87 12.91 -23.61
CA LEU A 216 -14.58 14.19 -23.52
C LEU A 216 -13.92 15.33 -24.30
N LEU A 217 -12.65 15.20 -24.72
CA LEU A 217 -11.95 16.21 -25.52
C LEU A 217 -12.17 16.01 -27.04
N TYR A 218 -12.77 14.89 -27.45
CA TYR A 218 -13.12 14.58 -28.84
C TYR A 218 -14.63 14.71 -29.14
N LEU A 219 -15.42 15.25 -28.19
CA LEU A 219 -16.82 15.63 -28.34
C LEU A 219 -16.95 17.14 -28.11
#